data_AF-A0A413I7E4-F1
#
_entry.id   AF-A0A413I7E4-F1
#
_cell.length_a   1.000
_cell.length_b   1.000
_cell.length_c   1.000
_cell.angle_alpha   90.00
_cell.angle_beta   90.00
_cell.angle_gamma   90.00
#
_symmetry.space_group_name_H-M   'P 1'
#
loop_
_entity.id
_entity.type
_entity.pdbx_description
1 polymer ?
#
loop_
_entity_poly.entity_id
_entity_poly.type
_entity_poly.pdbx_seq_one_letter_code
_entity_poly.pdbx_strand_id
1 'polypeptide(L)'
;MKKVIYVFLWFCLYLQGCEQKVEYQYDDVNRIYFQYEVLNSLGNKVSLDSVVFSFGKLSDDVGADTAKIVVRVLGNTSEEPRTYRVKVLEKGNYLNGETDMVADEDYVSLAEEQLFGPGRFQDTLRIVVFRKNLSKSLRNPESKTLMLTLVAGGDFQLGIEDGREMKLSVNDILFPPAWWTANEGELGFYHPKKWRKLIELDPIFAIEDAFVGTGVDMTKKSQILREWLNKNIIIDDETGMRIMMDGLVEITDLN
;
A
#
# COMPACT_ATOMS: atom_id res chain seq x y z
N MET A 1 6.48 -63.94 10.08
CA MET A 1 5.46 -62.92 10.43
C MET A 1 5.81 -62.03 11.64
N LYS A 2 6.84 -62.33 12.46
CA LYS A 2 7.24 -61.45 13.59
C LYS A 2 8.07 -60.21 13.19
N LYS A 3 8.75 -60.21 12.03
CA LYS A 3 9.61 -59.09 11.59
C LYS A 3 8.85 -57.93 10.90
N VAL A 4 7.63 -58.18 10.41
CA VAL A 4 6.81 -57.16 9.74
C VAL A 4 6.10 -56.24 10.77
N ILE A 5 5.84 -56.77 11.97
CA ILE A 5 5.20 -56.02 13.06
C ILE A 5 6.13 -54.91 13.60
N TYR A 6 7.45 -55.15 13.66
CA TYR A 6 8.39 -54.14 14.16
C TYR A 6 8.61 -52.97 13.20
N VAL A 7 8.45 -53.18 11.89
CA VAL A 7 8.60 -52.11 10.88
C VAL A 7 7.38 -51.18 10.91
N PHE A 8 6.19 -51.71 11.17
CA PHE A 8 4.97 -50.90 11.30
C PHE A 8 4.94 -50.10 12.61
N LEU A 9 5.49 -50.66 13.70
CA LEU A 9 5.56 -49.97 14.99
C LEU A 9 6.58 -48.81 15.02
N TRP A 10 7.59 -48.84 14.13
CA TRP A 10 8.63 -47.80 14.06
C TRP A 10 8.19 -46.61 13.18
N PHE A 11 7.26 -46.81 12.25
CA PHE A 11 6.73 -45.74 11.40
C PHE A 11 5.73 -44.83 12.13
N CYS A 12 5.07 -45.32 13.18
CA CYS A 12 4.11 -44.54 13.97
C CYS A 12 4.77 -43.51 14.92
N LEU A 13 6.09 -43.59 15.16
CA LEU A 13 6.81 -42.68 16.07
C LEU A 13 7.35 -41.41 15.39
N TYR A 14 7.25 -41.31 14.06
CA TYR A 14 7.68 -40.12 13.29
C TYR A 14 6.54 -39.17 12.92
N LEU A 15 5.30 -39.47 13.31
CA LEU A 15 4.18 -38.53 13.25
C LEU A 15 4.15 -37.68 14.52
N GLN A 16 5.25 -36.99 14.82
CA GLN A 16 5.16 -35.78 15.64
C GLN A 16 4.52 -34.73 14.72
N GLY A 17 3.20 -34.66 14.77
CA GLY A 17 2.48 -33.52 14.24
C GLY A 17 3.10 -32.27 14.83
N CYS A 18 3.52 -31.34 13.98
CA CYS A 18 3.78 -29.98 14.40
C CYS A 18 2.54 -29.55 15.20
N GLU A 19 2.70 -29.33 16.50
CA GLU A 19 1.66 -28.71 17.31
C GLU A 19 1.49 -27.31 16.73
N GLN A 20 0.57 -27.18 15.77
CA GLN A 20 0.11 -25.89 15.32
C GLN A 20 -0.58 -25.33 16.57
N LYS A 21 0.10 -24.42 17.28
CA LYS A 21 -0.47 -23.74 18.44
C LYS A 21 -1.77 -23.10 17.97
N VAL A 22 -2.88 -23.76 18.28
CA VAL A 22 -4.21 -23.20 18.13
C VAL A 22 -4.24 -22.11 19.19
N GLU A 23 -4.00 -20.87 18.76
CA GLU A 23 -4.12 -19.72 19.65
C GLU A 23 -5.60 -19.60 20.03
N TYR A 24 -5.96 -20.08 21.22
CA TYR A 24 -7.31 -19.99 21.74
C TYR A 24 -7.65 -18.50 21.93
N GLN A 25 -8.59 -18.00 21.11
CA GLN A 25 -8.97 -16.58 21.00
C GLN A 25 -10.04 -16.10 22.01
N TYR A 26 -10.27 -16.81 23.11
CA TYR A 26 -11.33 -16.48 24.08
C TYR A 26 -10.78 -16.35 25.49
N ASP A 27 -9.79 -15.48 25.65
CA ASP A 27 -9.42 -14.94 26.94
C ASP A 27 -10.07 -13.55 27.05
N ASP A 28 -10.45 -13.09 28.24
CA ASP A 28 -10.99 -11.72 28.49
C ASP A 28 -9.96 -10.61 28.20
N VAL A 29 -8.84 -10.97 27.58
CA VAL A 29 -7.71 -10.12 27.24
C VAL A 29 -7.96 -9.46 25.90
N ASN A 30 -8.12 -8.14 25.91
CA ASN A 30 -8.17 -7.35 24.69
C ASN A 30 -6.78 -7.31 24.04
N ARG A 31 -6.70 -7.66 22.76
CA ARG A 31 -5.45 -7.68 21.99
C ARG A 31 -5.55 -6.78 20.78
N ILE A 32 -4.43 -6.18 20.37
CA ILE A 32 -4.35 -5.29 19.22
C ILE A 32 -3.35 -5.80 18.18
N TYR A 33 -3.67 -5.60 16.90
CA TYR A 33 -2.81 -5.94 15.76
C TYR A 33 -3.11 -4.99 14.58
N PHE A 34 -2.11 -4.74 13.73
CA PHE A 34 -2.31 -4.14 12.42
C PHE A 34 -3.09 -5.09 11.52
N GLN A 35 -3.98 -4.55 10.69
CA GLN A 35 -4.62 -5.38 9.66
C GLN A 35 -3.56 -5.87 8.67
N TYR A 36 -3.36 -7.18 8.64
CA TYR A 36 -2.36 -7.86 7.80
C TYR A 36 -3.01 -8.76 6.74
N GLU A 37 -4.34 -8.75 6.61
CA GLU A 37 -5.08 -9.52 5.61
C GLU A 37 -6.25 -8.70 5.06
N VAL A 38 -6.44 -8.74 3.73
CA VAL A 38 -7.55 -8.13 3.00
C VAL A 38 -8.13 -9.13 1.99
N LEU A 39 -9.35 -8.88 1.51
CA LEU A 39 -9.91 -9.62 0.38
C LEU A 39 -9.58 -8.87 -0.92
N ASN A 40 -9.02 -9.58 -1.91
CA ASN A 40 -8.88 -9.03 -3.25
C ASN A 40 -10.22 -9.02 -4.00
N SER A 41 -10.24 -8.45 -5.22
CA SER A 41 -11.45 -8.35 -6.06
C SER A 41 -12.08 -9.70 -6.41
N LEU A 42 -11.35 -10.80 -6.25
CA LEU A 42 -11.83 -12.17 -6.47
C LEU A 42 -12.31 -12.84 -5.16
N GLY A 43 -12.32 -12.11 -4.04
CA GLY A 43 -12.73 -12.61 -2.73
C GLY A 43 -11.69 -13.48 -2.02
N ASN A 44 -10.45 -13.53 -2.52
CA ASN A 44 -9.37 -14.30 -1.88
C ASN A 44 -8.68 -13.46 -0.81
N LYS A 45 -8.32 -14.11 0.29
CA LYS A 45 -7.49 -13.53 1.34
C LYS A 45 -6.07 -13.29 0.81
N VAL A 46 -5.58 -12.08 0.97
CA VAL A 46 -4.24 -11.65 0.60
C VAL A 46 -3.58 -11.02 1.81
N SER A 47 -2.37 -11.45 2.13
CA SER A 47 -1.58 -10.87 3.19
C SER A 47 -1.09 -9.47 2.79
N LEU A 48 -1.18 -8.54 3.74
CA LEU A 48 -0.73 -7.17 3.62
C LEU A 48 0.51 -7.00 4.51
N ASP A 49 1.67 -6.94 3.89
CA ASP A 49 2.94 -6.62 4.57
C ASP A 49 3.24 -5.11 4.57
N SER A 50 2.52 -4.34 3.74
CA SER A 50 2.76 -2.93 3.53
C SER A 50 1.49 -2.15 3.19
N VAL A 51 1.40 -0.94 3.73
CA VAL A 51 0.47 0.10 3.28
C VAL A 51 1.24 1.04 2.35
N VAL A 52 0.73 1.23 1.14
CA VAL A 52 1.32 2.17 0.17
C VAL A 52 0.56 3.49 0.22
N PHE A 53 1.29 4.59 0.42
CA PHE A 53 0.80 5.95 0.27
C PHE A 53 1.54 6.61 -0.88
N SER A 54 0.80 7.17 -1.85
CA SER A 54 1.40 7.88 -2.99
C SER A 54 0.82 9.28 -3.13
N PHE A 55 1.71 10.28 -3.17
CA PHE A 55 1.38 11.65 -3.59
C PHE A 55 1.13 11.76 -5.09
N GLY A 56 1.48 10.75 -5.90
CA GLY A 56 1.39 10.84 -7.36
C GLY A 56 -0.02 11.14 -7.89
N LYS A 57 -1.06 10.73 -7.14
CA LYS A 57 -2.48 10.99 -7.43
C LYS A 57 -2.95 12.37 -6.96
N LEU A 58 -2.23 13.00 -6.04
CA LEU A 58 -2.56 14.30 -5.49
C LEU A 58 -2.01 15.40 -6.38
N SER A 59 -2.61 16.58 -6.27
CA SER A 59 -2.14 17.77 -6.97
C SER A 59 -0.73 18.17 -6.48
N ASP A 60 0.07 18.79 -7.34
CA ASP A 60 1.48 19.13 -7.08
C ASP A 60 1.68 20.16 -5.96
N ASP A 61 0.64 20.91 -5.59
CA ASP A 61 0.61 21.87 -4.48
C ASP A 61 0.47 21.22 -3.10
N VAL A 62 0.07 19.94 -3.04
CA VAL A 62 -0.04 19.19 -1.78
C VAL A 62 1.36 18.78 -1.31
N GLY A 63 1.88 19.49 -0.31
CA GLY A 63 3.18 19.22 0.30
C GLY A 63 3.16 18.20 1.45
N ALA A 64 1.99 17.94 2.03
CA ALA A 64 1.81 17.02 3.15
C ALA A 64 0.40 16.41 3.12
N ASP A 65 0.27 15.15 3.56
CA ASP A 65 -1.02 14.48 3.72
C ASP A 65 -0.90 13.31 4.71
N THR A 66 -2.00 12.60 4.99
CA THR A 66 -2.10 11.58 6.04
C THR A 66 -2.19 10.17 5.47
N ALA A 67 -1.14 9.37 5.66
CA ALA A 67 -1.18 7.93 5.51
C ALA A 67 -2.02 7.29 6.62
N LYS A 68 -2.82 6.29 6.26
CA LYS A 68 -3.80 5.64 7.14
C LYS A 68 -3.52 4.15 7.22
N ILE A 69 -3.23 3.68 8.44
CA ILE A 69 -2.94 2.27 8.70
C ILE A 69 -4.01 1.73 9.64
N VAL A 70 -4.63 0.62 9.24
CA VAL A 70 -5.73 0.03 9.99
C VAL A 70 -5.19 -0.80 11.16
N VAL A 71 -5.74 -0.55 12.35
CA VAL A 71 -5.50 -1.36 13.55
C VAL A 71 -6.81 -2.04 13.97
N ARG A 72 -6.71 -3.27 14.49
CA ARG A 72 -7.85 -4.12 14.85
C ARG A 72 -7.69 -4.67 16.26
N VAL A 73 -8.83 -4.91 16.89
CA VAL A 73 -8.92 -5.49 18.23
C VAL A 73 -9.48 -6.91 18.15
N LEU A 74 -8.88 -7.82 18.90
CA LEU A 74 -9.47 -9.10 19.32
C LEU A 74 -9.93 -8.96 20.77
N GLY A 75 -11.13 -9.46 21.09
CA GLY A 75 -11.77 -9.28 22.39
C GLY A 75 -13.01 -8.41 22.27
N ASN A 76 -13.26 -7.57 23.28
CA ASN A 76 -14.49 -6.77 23.36
C ASN A 76 -14.26 -5.31 22.94
N THR A 77 -15.32 -4.67 22.44
CA THR A 77 -15.36 -3.22 22.32
C THR A 77 -15.49 -2.57 23.70
N SER A 78 -15.10 -1.30 23.80
CA SER A 78 -15.23 -0.48 25.00
C SER A 78 -15.98 0.79 24.65
N GLU A 79 -16.91 1.23 25.50
CA GLU A 79 -17.59 2.52 25.36
C GLU A 79 -16.69 3.71 25.75
N GLU A 80 -15.62 3.44 26.51
CA GLU A 80 -14.56 4.41 26.81
C GLU A 80 -13.42 4.28 25.79
N PRO A 81 -12.73 5.38 25.45
CA PRO A 81 -11.54 5.32 24.63
C PRO A 81 -10.43 4.53 25.33
N ARG A 82 -9.65 3.80 24.54
CA ARG A 82 -8.53 2.96 25.00
C ARG A 82 -7.22 3.46 24.39
N THR A 83 -6.11 3.08 24.98
CA THR A 83 -4.76 3.44 24.54
C THR A 83 -4.00 2.21 24.05
N TYR A 84 -3.22 2.38 23.00
CA TYR A 84 -2.27 1.38 22.50
C TYR A 84 -0.94 2.05 22.18
N ARG A 85 0.12 1.26 21.99
CA ARG A 85 1.46 1.79 21.72
C ARG A 85 2.02 1.34 20.39
N VAL A 86 2.62 2.28 19.67
CA VAL A 86 3.33 2.06 18.41
C VAL A 86 4.73 2.66 18.49
N LYS A 87 5.70 1.97 17.91
CA LYS A 87 7.06 2.46 17.72
C LYS A 87 7.49 2.36 16.26
N VAL A 88 8.36 3.28 15.88
CA VAL A 88 9.15 3.16 14.65
C VAL A 88 10.32 2.23 14.92
N LEU A 89 10.60 1.33 13.98
CA LEU A 89 11.75 0.43 14.01
C LEU A 89 12.79 0.90 13.01
N GLU A 90 14.08 0.74 13.34
CA GLU A 90 15.15 0.88 12.34
C GLU A 90 15.08 -0.24 11.31
N LYS A 91 14.78 -1.46 11.76
CA LYS A 91 14.63 -2.67 10.94
C LYS A 91 13.52 -3.54 11.49
N GLY A 92 12.72 -4.13 10.61
CA GLY A 92 11.65 -5.04 11.01
C GLY A 92 12.20 -6.31 11.67
N ASN A 93 11.50 -6.81 12.69
CA ASN A 93 11.84 -8.06 13.37
C ASN A 93 11.09 -9.25 12.77
N TYR A 94 9.88 -9.01 12.25
CA TYR A 94 9.01 -10.01 11.65
C TYR A 94 8.82 -9.75 10.15
N LEU A 95 8.69 -8.48 9.76
CA LEU A 95 8.61 -8.07 8.36
C LEU A 95 9.97 -7.63 7.83
N ASN A 96 10.29 -8.03 6.60
CA ASN A 96 11.50 -7.57 5.93
C ASN A 96 11.36 -6.10 5.53
N GLY A 97 12.25 -5.26 6.04
CA GLY A 97 12.33 -3.84 5.69
C GLY A 97 13.22 -3.08 6.67
N GLU A 98 13.71 -1.94 6.22
CA GLU A 98 14.49 -0.98 7.01
C GLU A 98 13.83 0.38 6.86
N THR A 99 13.85 1.18 7.92
CA THR A 99 13.34 2.56 7.87
C THR A 99 14.40 3.45 7.24
N ASP A 100 14.02 4.13 6.16
CA ASP A 100 14.82 5.19 5.53
C ASP A 100 14.16 6.58 5.68
N MET A 101 12.95 6.62 6.24
CA MET A 101 12.23 7.86 6.54
C MET A 101 12.77 8.53 7.80
N VAL A 102 13.04 9.83 7.69
CA VAL A 102 13.54 10.65 8.79
C VAL A 102 12.38 11.41 9.46
N ALA A 103 12.31 11.31 10.79
CA ALA A 103 11.29 12.01 11.58
C ALA A 103 11.43 13.53 11.45
N ASP A 104 10.29 14.22 11.33
CA ASP A 104 10.13 15.66 11.09
C ASP A 104 10.74 16.20 9.77
N GLU A 105 11.30 15.33 8.94
CA GLU A 105 11.71 15.65 7.56
C GLU A 105 10.83 14.98 6.51
N ASP A 106 10.52 13.69 6.70
CA ASP A 106 9.68 12.89 5.80
C ASP A 106 8.29 12.59 6.39
N TYR A 107 8.13 12.68 7.70
CA TYR A 107 6.86 12.51 8.40
C TYR A 107 6.86 13.23 9.75
N VAL A 108 5.69 13.53 10.31
CA VAL A 108 5.58 14.08 11.66
C VAL A 108 5.92 13.01 12.69
N SER A 109 6.84 13.31 13.62
CA SER A 109 7.21 12.43 14.73
C SER A 109 5.99 11.80 15.41
N LEU A 110 6.00 10.47 15.51
CA LEU A 110 4.87 9.70 16.04
C LEU A 110 4.97 9.57 17.56
N ALA A 111 3.90 9.96 18.28
CA ALA A 111 3.80 9.69 19.71
C ALA A 111 3.75 8.17 19.96
N GLU A 112 4.41 7.68 21.01
CA GLU A 112 4.37 6.24 21.31
C GLU A 112 2.95 5.77 21.65
N GLU A 113 2.22 6.55 22.44
CA GLU A 113 0.85 6.24 22.84
C GLU A 113 -0.16 6.82 21.85
N GLN A 114 -1.11 5.96 21.46
CA GLN A 114 -2.12 6.23 20.47
C GLN A 114 -3.50 5.95 21.04
N LEU A 115 -4.50 6.71 20.59
CA LEU A 115 -5.88 6.55 21.04
C LEU A 115 -6.63 5.60 20.11
N PHE A 116 -7.27 4.60 20.71
CA PHE A 116 -8.25 3.73 20.08
C PHE A 116 -9.65 4.18 20.52
N GLY A 117 -10.46 4.64 19.56
CA GLY A 117 -11.78 5.20 19.87
C GLY A 117 -12.81 4.17 20.36
N PRO A 118 -13.88 4.64 21.00
CA PRO A 118 -14.89 3.76 21.62
C PRO A 118 -15.79 3.07 20.58
N GLY A 119 -16.45 1.99 21.01
CA GLY A 119 -17.52 1.30 20.29
C GLY A 119 -17.13 0.61 18.99
N ARG A 120 -15.83 0.39 18.73
CA ARG A 120 -15.33 -0.16 17.45
C ARG A 120 -14.33 -1.30 17.61
N PHE A 121 -14.32 -2.21 16.64
CA PHE A 121 -13.32 -3.29 16.53
C PHE A 121 -12.12 -2.91 15.66
N GLN A 122 -12.22 -1.79 14.94
CA GLN A 122 -11.20 -1.30 14.03
C GLN A 122 -11.04 0.21 14.21
N ASP A 123 -9.80 0.67 14.14
CA ASP A 123 -9.44 2.08 14.11
C ASP A 123 -8.34 2.34 13.07
N THR A 124 -7.82 3.55 13.03
CA THR A 124 -6.84 4.00 12.06
C THR A 124 -5.73 4.79 12.73
N LEU A 125 -4.52 4.25 12.70
CA LEU A 125 -3.29 4.99 12.93
C LEU A 125 -3.10 5.98 11.76
N ARG A 126 -2.88 7.25 12.10
CA ARG A 126 -2.73 8.34 11.13
C ARG A 126 -1.32 8.87 11.22
N ILE A 127 -0.60 8.87 10.10
CA ILE A 127 0.78 9.34 10.01
C ILE A 127 0.81 10.43 8.96
N VAL A 128 1.14 11.65 9.37
CA VAL A 128 1.32 12.77 8.44
C VAL A 128 2.68 12.62 7.77
N VAL A 129 2.69 12.53 6.45
CA VAL A 129 3.90 12.35 5.63
C VAL A 129 4.12 13.59 4.76
N PHE A 130 5.37 13.86 4.42
CA PHE A 130 5.80 15.02 3.65
C PHE A 130 6.29 14.60 2.26
N ARG A 131 5.93 15.41 1.26
CA ARG A 131 6.26 15.15 -0.14
C ARG A 131 7.67 15.56 -0.54
N LYS A 132 8.24 16.54 0.15
CA LYS A 132 9.43 17.32 -0.24
C LYS A 132 10.61 16.47 -0.72
N ASN A 133 10.85 15.33 -0.08
CA ASN A 133 12.04 14.49 -0.32
C ASN A 133 11.74 13.22 -1.14
N LEU A 134 10.59 13.16 -1.81
CA LEU A 134 10.19 12.00 -2.59
C LEU A 134 10.57 12.18 -4.06
N SER A 135 11.10 11.11 -4.66
CA SER A 135 11.35 11.06 -6.10
C SER A 135 10.02 10.98 -6.85
N LYS A 136 9.89 11.79 -7.90
CA LYS A 136 8.83 11.68 -8.91
C LYS A 136 9.22 10.76 -10.07
N SER A 137 10.44 10.20 -10.06
CA SER A 137 10.98 9.50 -11.21
C SER A 137 10.23 8.18 -11.45
N LEU A 138 9.76 7.99 -12.68
CA LEU A 138 9.25 6.68 -13.12
C LEU A 138 10.36 5.75 -13.60
N ARG A 139 11.50 6.30 -14.02
CA ARG A 139 12.63 5.53 -14.54
C ARG A 139 13.40 4.86 -13.42
N ASN A 140 13.56 5.58 -12.32
CA ASN A 140 14.18 5.09 -11.10
C ASN A 140 13.18 5.27 -9.96
N PRO A 141 12.13 4.43 -9.91
CA PRO A 141 11.07 4.57 -8.93
C PRO A 141 11.63 4.28 -7.54
N GLU A 142 11.50 5.25 -6.65
CA GLU A 142 11.94 5.15 -5.26
C GLU A 142 10.75 5.35 -4.33
N SER A 143 10.66 4.50 -3.32
CA SER A 143 9.73 4.67 -2.20
C SER A 143 10.56 4.76 -0.93
N LYS A 144 10.15 5.65 -0.03
CA LYS A 144 10.67 5.69 1.33
C LYS A 144 9.84 4.76 2.22
N THR A 145 10.49 4.12 3.17
CA THR A 145 9.94 3.10 4.05
C THR A 145 9.97 3.56 5.51
N LEU A 146 8.85 3.37 6.21
CA LEU A 146 8.73 3.50 7.66
C LEU A 146 8.23 2.17 8.24
N MET A 147 9.07 1.51 9.02
CA MET A 147 8.72 0.28 9.72
C MET A 147 8.08 0.59 11.07
N LEU A 148 6.91 0.02 11.32
CA LEU A 148 6.14 0.23 12.55
C LEU A 148 5.94 -1.08 13.29
N THR A 149 5.94 -1.02 14.62
CA THR A 149 5.61 -2.15 15.48
C THR A 149 4.65 -1.75 16.59
N LEU A 150 3.76 -2.68 16.95
CA LEU A 150 2.94 -2.58 18.15
C LEU A 150 3.73 -3.05 19.36
N VAL A 151 3.58 -2.34 20.47
CA VAL A 151 4.22 -2.70 21.75
C VAL A 151 3.14 -2.99 22.77
N ALA A 152 3.33 -4.03 23.59
CA ALA A 152 2.44 -4.30 24.71
C ALA A 152 2.39 -3.10 25.67
N GLY A 153 1.18 -2.70 26.08
CA GLY A 153 0.97 -1.55 26.96
C GLY A 153 -0.32 -0.80 26.66
N GLY A 154 -0.66 0.14 27.54
CA GLY A 154 -1.98 0.76 27.53
C GLY A 154 -3.05 -0.26 27.94
N ASP A 155 -4.14 -0.33 27.17
CA ASP A 155 -5.29 -1.20 27.44
C ASP A 155 -5.26 -2.53 26.66
N PHE A 156 -4.19 -2.80 25.91
CA PHE A 156 -4.10 -3.96 25.02
C PHE A 156 -2.83 -4.78 25.20
N GLN A 157 -2.97 -6.09 25.04
CA GLN A 157 -1.85 -7.00 24.77
C GLN A 157 -1.62 -7.13 23.25
N LEU A 158 -0.49 -7.73 22.86
CA LEU A 158 -0.22 -7.98 21.44
C LEU A 158 -1.11 -9.12 20.91
N GLY A 159 -1.70 -8.87 19.75
CA GLY A 159 -2.48 -9.83 19.00
C GLY A 159 -1.63 -10.74 18.12
N ILE A 160 -2.23 -11.08 16.97
CA ILE A 160 -1.71 -11.98 15.96
C ILE A 160 -0.31 -11.54 15.52
N GLU A 161 0.64 -12.48 15.50
CA GLU A 161 2.05 -12.23 15.22
C GLU A 161 2.29 -11.54 13.89
N ASP A 162 1.64 -12.00 12.81
CA ASP A 162 1.71 -11.42 11.47
C ASP A 162 1.23 -9.96 11.41
N GLY A 163 0.40 -9.53 12.38
CA GLY A 163 -0.10 -8.16 12.51
C GLY A 163 0.64 -7.32 13.56
N ARG A 164 1.80 -7.76 14.07
CA ARG A 164 2.55 -6.95 15.06
C ARG A 164 3.39 -5.86 14.42
N GLU A 165 3.79 -6.05 13.17
CA GLU A 165 4.53 -5.06 12.38
C GLU A 165 3.75 -4.66 11.14
N MET A 166 4.02 -3.46 10.65
CA MET A 166 3.47 -2.99 9.38
C MET A 166 4.49 -2.07 8.71
N LYS A 167 4.65 -2.21 7.41
CA LYS A 167 5.44 -1.30 6.59
C LYS A 167 4.57 -0.19 6.04
N LEU A 168 4.98 1.05 6.17
CA LEU A 168 4.43 2.16 5.38
C LEU A 168 5.43 2.50 4.26
N SER A 169 4.99 2.37 3.02
CA SER A 169 5.76 2.74 1.82
C SER A 169 5.20 4.03 1.25
N VAL A 170 6.01 5.08 1.21
CA VAL A 170 5.62 6.42 0.77
C VAL A 170 6.37 6.79 -0.51
N ASN A 171 5.66 7.23 -1.55
CA ASN A 171 6.27 7.74 -2.77
C ASN A 171 5.47 8.90 -3.38
N ASP A 172 6.02 9.50 -4.43
CA ASP A 172 5.37 10.52 -5.23
C ASP A 172 5.22 10.06 -6.69
N ILE A 173 4.86 8.78 -6.83
CA ILE A 173 4.84 8.11 -8.11
C ILE A 173 3.41 7.73 -8.44
N LEU A 174 2.95 8.20 -9.60
CA LEU A 174 1.73 7.73 -10.20
C LEU A 174 2.09 6.51 -11.08
N PHE A 175 1.96 5.31 -10.53
CA PHE A 175 2.26 4.06 -11.24
C PHE A 175 1.17 3.70 -12.26
N PRO A 176 1.49 3.04 -13.37
CA PRO A 176 0.45 2.62 -14.33
C PRO A 176 -0.58 1.70 -13.64
N PRO A 177 -1.88 2.02 -13.72
CA PRO A 177 -2.91 1.16 -13.17
C PRO A 177 -3.12 -0.07 -14.07
N ALA A 178 -3.65 -1.15 -13.52
CA ALA A 178 -3.84 -2.40 -14.27
C ALA A 178 -4.69 -2.23 -15.54
N TRP A 179 -5.69 -1.35 -15.50
CA TRP A 179 -6.52 -1.05 -16.67
C TRP A 179 -5.76 -0.29 -17.76
N TRP A 180 -4.67 0.44 -17.45
CA TRP A 180 -3.86 1.07 -18.49
C TRP A 180 -3.21 0.01 -19.36
N THR A 181 -2.57 -0.98 -18.73
CA THR A 181 -1.96 -2.11 -19.44
C THR A 181 -2.98 -2.85 -20.30
N ALA A 182 -4.20 -3.05 -19.78
CA ALA A 182 -5.27 -3.69 -20.55
C ALA A 182 -5.74 -2.87 -21.76
N ASN A 183 -5.50 -1.56 -21.77
CA ASN A 183 -5.91 -0.62 -22.82
C ASN A 183 -4.71 0.01 -23.54
N GLU A 184 -3.51 -0.54 -23.41
CA GLU A 184 -2.29 0.01 -24.00
C GLU A 184 -2.38 0.11 -25.53
N GLY A 185 -3.11 -0.79 -26.18
CA GLY A 185 -3.37 -0.70 -27.63
C GLY A 185 -4.08 0.58 -28.06
N GLU A 186 -4.90 1.19 -27.18
CA GLU A 186 -5.59 2.44 -27.44
C GLU A 186 -4.86 3.64 -26.83
N LEU A 187 -4.33 3.49 -25.61
CA LEU A 187 -3.71 4.56 -24.84
C LEU A 187 -2.22 4.76 -25.14
N GLY A 188 -1.56 3.80 -25.77
CA GLY A 188 -0.14 3.79 -26.05
C GLY A 188 0.72 3.83 -24.78
N PHE A 189 1.94 4.34 -24.95
CA PHE A 189 2.95 4.46 -23.92
C PHE A 189 2.42 5.16 -22.65
N TYR A 190 2.64 4.55 -21.49
CA TYR A 190 2.22 5.13 -20.21
C TYR A 190 3.04 6.37 -19.85
N HIS A 191 2.36 7.44 -19.40
CA HIS A 191 3.02 8.58 -18.77
C HIS A 191 2.09 9.24 -17.72
N PRO A 192 2.58 9.70 -16.55
CA PRO A 192 1.76 10.29 -15.50
C PRO A 192 0.96 11.50 -15.98
N LYS A 193 1.60 12.37 -16.77
CA LYS A 193 0.91 13.54 -17.38
C LYS A 193 -0.25 13.14 -18.30
N LYS A 194 -0.15 12.00 -19.00
CA LYS A 194 -1.25 11.46 -19.80
C LYS A 194 -2.39 10.94 -18.92
N TRP A 195 -2.08 10.22 -17.85
CA TRP A 195 -3.10 9.72 -16.93
C TRP A 195 -3.79 10.86 -16.16
N ARG A 196 -3.05 11.83 -15.64
CA ARG A 196 -3.65 13.04 -15.05
C ARG A 196 -4.60 13.73 -16.02
N LYS A 197 -4.24 13.81 -17.30
CA LYS A 197 -5.14 14.35 -18.31
C LYS A 197 -6.44 13.54 -18.46
N LEU A 198 -6.36 12.21 -18.39
CA LEU A 198 -7.56 11.37 -18.38
C LEU A 198 -8.41 11.61 -17.12
N ILE A 199 -7.81 11.76 -15.94
CA ILE A 199 -8.51 12.08 -14.69
C ILE A 199 -9.21 13.44 -14.79
N GLU A 200 -8.58 14.45 -15.39
CA GLU A 200 -9.20 15.75 -15.67
C GLU A 200 -10.42 15.63 -16.60
N LEU A 201 -10.33 14.75 -17.60
CA LEU A 201 -11.42 14.51 -18.55
C LEU A 201 -12.56 13.68 -17.94
N ASP A 202 -12.23 12.81 -16.99
CA ASP A 202 -13.18 11.97 -16.27
C ASP A 202 -12.61 11.46 -14.94
N PRO A 203 -13.15 11.90 -13.79
CA PRO A 203 -12.69 11.45 -12.48
C PRO A 203 -12.75 9.92 -12.27
N ILE A 204 -13.53 9.18 -13.09
CA ILE A 204 -13.56 7.71 -13.01
C ILE A 204 -12.19 7.07 -13.24
N PHE A 205 -11.31 7.71 -14.02
CA PHE A 205 -9.94 7.23 -14.25
C PHE A 205 -9.06 7.31 -13.00
N ALA A 206 -9.48 8.01 -11.93
CA ALA A 206 -8.75 8.02 -10.67
C ALA A 206 -8.94 6.71 -9.87
N ILE A 207 -9.92 5.86 -10.23
CA ILE A 207 -10.22 4.62 -9.52
C ILE A 207 -9.45 3.46 -10.17
N GLU A 208 -8.39 2.99 -9.50
CA GLU A 208 -7.50 1.95 -10.03
C GLU A 208 -8.19 0.60 -10.22
N ASP A 209 -9.11 0.24 -9.32
CA ASP A 209 -9.76 -1.09 -9.29
C ASP A 209 -11.12 -1.13 -10.02
N ALA A 210 -11.64 0.01 -10.48
CA ALA A 210 -13.04 0.12 -10.91
C ALA A 210 -13.26 0.66 -12.32
N PHE A 211 -12.22 0.87 -13.14
CA PHE A 211 -12.47 1.25 -14.52
C PHE A 211 -13.06 0.05 -15.31
N VAL A 212 -14.39 0.02 -15.37
CA VAL A 212 -15.21 -0.89 -16.19
C VAL A 212 -15.82 -0.07 -17.34
N GLY A 213 -15.00 0.74 -18.01
CA GLY A 213 -15.45 1.49 -19.18
C GLY A 213 -15.74 0.54 -20.35
N THR A 214 -16.72 0.91 -21.17
CA THR A 214 -16.92 0.23 -22.47
C THR A 214 -15.78 0.63 -23.42
N GLY A 215 -15.34 -0.26 -24.31
CA GLY A 215 -14.26 0.05 -25.27
C GLY A 215 -14.51 1.33 -26.09
N VAL A 216 -15.78 1.67 -26.36
CA VAL A 216 -16.16 2.90 -27.09
C VAL A 216 -15.79 4.18 -26.32
N ASP A 217 -15.91 4.19 -24.99
CA ASP A 217 -15.55 5.36 -24.19
C ASP A 217 -14.02 5.53 -24.15
N MET A 218 -13.29 4.42 -24.00
CA MET A 218 -11.82 4.44 -24.06
C MET A 218 -11.32 4.98 -25.40
N THR A 219 -11.90 4.54 -26.52
CA THR A 219 -11.48 5.01 -27.85
C THR A 219 -11.67 6.52 -27.99
N LYS A 220 -12.81 7.05 -27.52
CA LYS A 220 -13.09 8.49 -27.57
C LYS A 220 -12.13 9.28 -26.69
N LYS A 221 -11.87 8.83 -25.46
CA LYS A 221 -10.95 9.50 -24.52
C LYS A 221 -9.51 9.43 -25.01
N SER A 222 -9.10 8.31 -25.62
CA SER A 222 -7.81 8.16 -26.30
C SER A 222 -7.65 9.18 -27.44
N GLN A 223 -8.69 9.38 -28.26
CA GLN A 223 -8.65 10.34 -29.36
C GLN A 223 -8.49 11.79 -28.86
N ILE A 224 -9.23 12.15 -27.82
CA ILE A 224 -9.11 13.47 -27.16
C ILE A 224 -7.70 13.66 -26.57
N LEU A 225 -7.15 12.62 -25.91
CA LEU A 225 -5.80 12.65 -25.35
C LEU A 225 -4.75 12.83 -26.45
N ARG A 226 -4.88 12.12 -27.57
CA ARG A 226 -3.98 12.25 -28.74
C ARG A 226 -4.03 13.66 -29.32
N GLU A 227 -5.22 14.22 -29.52
CA GLU A 227 -5.36 15.60 -29.98
C GLU A 227 -4.73 16.61 -29.03
N TRP A 228 -4.90 16.42 -27.72
CA TRP A 228 -4.30 17.27 -26.71
C TRP A 228 -2.76 17.21 -26.77
N LEU A 229 -2.17 16.03 -26.86
CA LEU A 229 -0.72 15.85 -27.03
C LEU A 229 -0.19 16.45 -28.34
N ASN A 230 -0.99 16.44 -29.42
CA ASN A 230 -0.59 17.02 -30.69
C ASN A 230 -0.64 18.56 -30.67
N LYS A 231 -1.66 19.13 -30.02
CA LYS A 231 -1.88 20.59 -29.92
C LYS A 231 -0.99 21.27 -28.88
N ASN A 232 -0.48 20.52 -27.90
CA ASN A 232 0.33 21.05 -26.80
C ASN A 232 1.70 20.38 -26.76
N ILE A 233 2.75 21.17 -26.49
CA ILE A 233 4.08 20.63 -26.24
C ILE A 233 4.14 20.22 -24.77
N ILE A 234 3.92 18.94 -24.50
CA ILE A 234 3.98 18.37 -23.16
C ILE A 234 5.33 17.70 -22.99
N ILE A 235 6.12 18.16 -22.03
CA ILE A 235 7.50 17.70 -21.83
C ILE A 235 7.59 16.71 -20.68
N ASP A 236 8.38 15.65 -20.85
CA ASP A 236 8.81 14.78 -19.76
C ASP A 236 9.87 15.50 -18.95
N ASP A 237 9.60 15.74 -17.67
CA ASP A 237 10.48 16.54 -16.80
C ASP A 237 11.82 15.82 -16.54
N GLU A 238 11.88 14.50 -16.72
CA GLU A 238 13.10 13.71 -16.53
C GLU A 238 14.04 13.76 -17.74
N THR A 239 13.49 13.77 -18.96
CA THR A 239 14.31 13.66 -20.19
C THR A 239 14.33 14.92 -21.04
N GLY A 240 13.43 15.87 -20.80
CA GLY A 240 13.23 17.02 -21.68
C GLY A 240 12.61 16.67 -23.03
N MET A 241 12.27 15.40 -23.29
CA MET A 241 11.64 14.96 -24.52
C MET A 241 10.14 15.29 -24.53
N ARG A 242 9.57 15.47 -25.72
CA ARG A 242 8.13 15.63 -25.89
C ARG A 242 7.43 14.30 -25.67
N ILE A 243 6.41 14.32 -24.82
CA ILE A 243 5.49 13.21 -24.59
C ILE A 243 4.51 13.16 -25.76
N MET A 244 4.50 12.02 -26.45
CA MET A 244 3.55 11.70 -27.51
C MET A 244 2.73 10.48 -27.11
N MET A 245 1.76 10.12 -27.95
CA MET A 245 0.88 9.00 -27.64
C MET A 245 1.66 7.69 -27.55
N ASP A 246 2.59 7.49 -28.48
CA ASP A 246 3.27 6.22 -28.70
C ASP A 246 4.68 6.19 -28.08
N GLY A 247 5.12 7.27 -27.44
CA GLY A 247 6.43 7.33 -26.78
C GLY A 247 6.93 8.76 -26.52
N LEU A 248 8.23 8.87 -26.26
CA LEU A 248 8.93 10.14 -26.11
C LEU A 248 9.70 10.46 -27.39
N VAL A 249 9.67 11.73 -27.79
CA VAL A 249 10.28 12.21 -29.03
C VAL A 249 11.16 13.42 -28.73
N GLU A 250 12.35 13.47 -29.31
CA GLU A 250 13.21 14.65 -29.23
C GLU A 250 12.50 15.90 -29.76
N ILE A 251 12.70 17.02 -29.09
CA ILE A 251 12.26 18.32 -29.62
C ILE A 251 13.32 18.76 -30.62
N THR A 252 13.20 18.36 -31.87
CA THR A 252 13.97 19.02 -32.95
C THR A 252 13.38 20.41 -33.15
N ASP A 253 14.23 21.44 -33.05
CA ASP A 253 13.87 22.85 -33.17
C ASP A 253 12.80 23.08 -34.26
N LEU A 254 11.63 23.54 -33.83
CA LEU A 254 10.65 24.16 -34.73
C LEU A 254 11.24 25.52 -35.12
N ASN A 255 11.98 25.55 -36.23
CA ASN A 255 12.28 26.80 -36.95
C ASN A 255 10.99 27.56 -37.27
#